data_AF-X1BVH4-F1
#
_entry.id   AF-X1BVH4-F1
#
_cell.length_a   1.000
_cell.length_b   1.000
_cell.length_c   1.000
_cell.angle_alpha   90.00
_cell.angle_beta   90.00
_cell.angle_gamma   90.00
#
_symmetry.space_group_name_H-M   'P 1'
#
loop_
_entity.id
_entity.type
_entity.pdbx_description
1 polymer ?
#
loop_
_entity_poly.entity_id
_entity_poly.type
_entity_poly.pdbx_seq_one_letter_code
_entity_poly.pdbx_strand_id
1 'polypeptide(L)'
;SIPFADLNIKNKHVTMILKDDDEEFLRRNYIDRMIVLVKEKVENQYYEGKGEFWKSIWESDEKKPVWTKDPTEEMSNLGWLKQGPTKGKWFYNPQAAAILKTMEEIAIKEVLMPLGFQEIIESHIVPFDIWLKTGHLEGMPAEFYYVAEPKTRDVKQWERFVDLTKITKEVDLNELQKNISVPNAGICYAQCPVIYWSFKGKTIAEKSLPVLVYDKTAISGRYESGGRHGIERVDEFHRIEPVYIGTREQLLDLREKLLERYKHVFNNIFDLEWRMAWVTPWYMQQAGKIGDTSTQD
;
A
#
# COMPACT_ATOMS: atom_id res chain seq x y z
N SER A 1 -13.01 11.00 21.42
CA SER A 1 -14.22 11.66 20.88
C SER A 1 -14.84 10.77 19.82
N ILE A 2 -16.14 10.96 19.55
CA ILE A 2 -16.87 10.33 18.44
C ILE A 2 -17.59 11.47 17.70
N PRO A 3 -17.46 11.59 16.37
CA PRO A 3 -18.20 12.61 15.61
C PRO A 3 -19.71 12.50 15.84
N PHE A 4 -20.44 13.62 15.76
CA PHE A 4 -21.91 13.70 15.90
C PHE A 4 -22.48 13.33 17.28
N ALA A 5 -21.63 13.03 18.28
CA ALA A 5 -22.09 12.70 19.61
C ALA A 5 -21.19 13.25 20.72
N ASP A 6 -21.79 13.55 21.87
CA ASP A 6 -21.07 13.69 23.13
C ASP A 6 -21.00 12.34 23.85
N LEU A 7 -19.87 12.10 24.53
CA LEU A 7 -19.67 10.88 25.31
C LEU A 7 -19.65 11.20 26.80
N ASN A 8 -20.41 10.44 27.57
CA ASN A 8 -20.31 10.40 29.02
C ASN A 8 -19.87 8.99 29.44
N ILE A 9 -18.66 8.89 29.97
CA ILE A 9 -18.04 7.62 30.38
C ILE A 9 -18.11 7.53 31.90
N LYS A 10 -18.81 6.53 32.42
CA LYS A 10 -18.90 6.23 33.86
C LYS A 10 -18.59 4.77 34.09
N ASN A 11 -17.49 4.49 34.78
CA ASN A 11 -17.01 3.12 35.03
C ASN A 11 -16.88 2.33 33.71
N LYS A 12 -17.60 1.21 33.59
CA LYS A 12 -17.65 0.34 32.40
C LYS A 12 -18.79 0.69 31.44
N HIS A 13 -19.50 1.81 31.64
CA HIS A 13 -20.61 2.23 30.80
C HIS A 13 -20.23 3.49 30.02
N VAL A 14 -20.43 3.43 28.70
CA VAL A 14 -20.33 4.58 27.81
C VAL A 14 -21.75 4.98 27.41
N THR A 15 -22.15 6.20 27.73
CA THR A 15 -23.39 6.81 27.22
C THR A 15 -23.04 7.73 26.08
N MET A 16 -23.60 7.48 24.89
CA MET A 16 -23.41 8.30 23.70
C MET A 16 -24.68 9.12 23.46
N ILE A 17 -24.54 10.45 23.50
CA ILE A 17 -25.65 11.40 23.31
C ILE A 17 -25.49 12.01 21.92
N LEU A 18 -26.38 11.65 21.00
CA LEU A 18 -26.38 12.13 19.62
C LEU A 18 -26.80 13.60 19.58
N LYS A 19 -26.16 14.39 18.70
CA LYS A 19 -26.48 15.81 18.49
C LYS A 19 -27.44 16.04 17.32
N ASP A 20 -27.56 15.06 16.43
CA ASP A 20 -28.33 15.10 15.20
C ASP A 20 -28.90 13.70 14.96
N ASP A 21 -30.22 13.59 14.83
CA ASP A 21 -30.97 12.33 14.81
C ASP A 21 -32.00 12.28 13.67
N ASP A 22 -31.71 12.97 12.56
CA ASP A 22 -32.59 12.95 11.40
C ASP A 22 -32.77 11.54 10.78
N GLU A 23 -33.82 11.38 9.98
CA GLU A 23 -34.15 10.09 9.36
C GLU A 23 -33.03 9.57 8.44
N GLU A 24 -32.27 10.48 7.82
CA GLU A 24 -31.14 10.11 6.98
C GLU A 24 -30.00 9.49 7.79
N PHE A 25 -29.73 10.02 8.99
CA PHE A 25 -28.75 9.51 9.94
C PHE A 25 -29.02 8.04 10.32
N LEU A 26 -30.30 7.72 10.57
CA LEU A 26 -30.77 6.36 10.83
C LEU A 26 -30.66 5.47 9.59
N ARG A 27 -31.14 5.92 8.44
CA ARG A 27 -31.12 5.16 7.18
C ARG A 27 -29.71 4.81 6.71
N ARG A 28 -28.73 5.69 6.96
CA ARG A 28 -27.31 5.47 6.62
C ARG A 28 -26.57 4.59 7.62
N ASN A 29 -27.26 4.10 8.63
CA ASN A 29 -26.71 3.28 9.70
C ASN A 29 -25.49 3.90 10.39
N TYR A 30 -25.54 5.19 10.70
CA TYR A 30 -24.44 5.87 11.39
C TYR A 30 -24.36 5.49 12.86
N ILE A 31 -25.48 5.27 13.54
CA ILE A 31 -25.50 4.88 14.96
C ILE A 31 -24.74 3.57 15.19
N ASP A 32 -25.02 2.52 14.41
CA ASP A 32 -24.33 1.24 14.58
C ASP A 32 -22.82 1.38 14.35
N ARG A 33 -22.41 2.13 13.32
CA ARG A 33 -21.00 2.39 13.04
C ARG A 33 -20.31 3.19 14.14
N MET A 34 -21.01 4.14 14.76
CA MET A 34 -20.49 4.88 15.91
C MET A 34 -20.33 3.98 17.13
N ILE A 35 -21.25 3.04 17.38
CA ILE A 35 -21.14 2.04 18.45
C ILE A 35 -19.92 1.13 18.21
N VAL A 36 -19.72 0.66 16.97
CA VAL A 36 -18.55 -0.13 16.59
C VAL A 36 -17.26 0.67 16.82
N LEU A 37 -17.21 1.93 16.41
CA LEU A 37 -16.05 2.79 16.61
C LEU A 37 -15.75 3.04 18.10
N VAL A 38 -16.77 3.15 18.94
CA VAL A 38 -16.58 3.24 20.40
C VAL A 38 -15.92 1.97 20.93
N LYS A 39 -16.40 0.79 20.54
CA LYS A 39 -15.83 -0.49 20.96
C LYS A 39 -14.38 -0.63 20.51
N GLU A 40 -14.10 -0.33 19.25
CA GLU A 40 -12.75 -0.33 18.68
C GLU A 40 -11.81 0.61 19.48
N LYS A 41 -12.24 1.85 19.76
CA LYS A 41 -11.44 2.78 20.56
C LYS A 41 -11.22 2.34 22.01
N VAL A 42 -12.13 1.54 22.58
CA VAL A 42 -11.97 0.95 23.91
C VAL A 42 -10.98 -0.21 23.84
N GLU A 43 -11.11 -1.10 22.86
CA GLU A 43 -10.17 -2.21 22.64
C GLU A 43 -8.75 -1.70 22.41
N ASN A 44 -8.59 -0.65 21.59
CA ASN A 44 -7.30 -0.01 21.30
C ASN A 44 -6.63 0.60 22.54
N GLN A 45 -7.35 0.90 23.62
CA GLN A 45 -6.75 1.38 24.88
C GLN A 45 -6.05 0.28 25.67
N TYR A 46 -6.54 -0.95 25.57
CA TYR A 46 -5.94 -2.12 26.21
C TYR A 46 -4.88 -2.77 25.33
N TYR A 47 -4.83 -2.39 24.06
CA TYR A 47 -3.81 -2.81 23.14
C TYR A 47 -2.53 -1.99 23.37
N GLU A 48 -1.61 -2.52 24.18
CA GLU A 48 -0.29 -1.92 24.46
C GLU A 48 0.68 -2.00 23.26
N GLY A 49 0.18 -1.87 22.02
CA GLY A 49 1.00 -1.93 20.81
C GLY A 49 2.02 -3.07 20.86
N LYS A 50 1.59 -4.29 21.18
CA LYS A 50 2.53 -5.41 21.30
C LYS A 50 2.88 -5.91 19.91
N GLY A 51 4.19 -6.13 19.72
CA GLY A 51 4.91 -6.18 18.45
C GLY A 51 4.29 -7.07 17.38
N GLU A 52 4.73 -6.85 16.15
CA GLU A 52 4.33 -7.63 14.98
C GLU A 52 4.15 -9.10 15.37
N PHE A 53 2.92 -9.62 15.20
CA PHE A 53 2.71 -11.05 15.33
C PHE A 53 3.72 -11.71 14.41
N TRP A 54 4.52 -12.62 14.95
CA TRP A 54 5.60 -13.23 14.22
C TRP A 54 5.76 -14.66 14.69
N LYS A 55 5.62 -15.60 13.77
CA LYS A 55 5.84 -17.02 14.01
C LYS A 55 6.66 -17.60 12.85
N SER A 56 7.89 -18.03 13.13
CA SER A 56 8.73 -18.68 12.12
C SER A 56 8.01 -19.88 11.50
N ILE A 57 8.07 -19.99 10.18
CA ILE A 57 7.54 -21.11 9.39
C ILE A 57 8.69 -21.95 8.84
N TRP A 58 9.75 -21.28 8.38
CA TRP A 58 10.87 -21.91 7.68
C TRP A 58 12.05 -20.94 7.62
N GLU A 59 13.27 -21.47 7.62
CA GLU A 59 14.52 -20.72 7.46
C GLU A 59 15.50 -21.51 6.58
N SER A 60 16.33 -20.78 5.82
CA SER A 60 17.45 -21.38 5.10
C SER A 60 18.58 -21.73 6.06
N ASP A 61 19.52 -22.56 5.61
CA ASP A 61 20.80 -22.70 6.30
C ASP A 61 21.52 -21.35 6.41
N GLU A 62 22.23 -21.14 7.51
CA GLU A 62 23.10 -19.98 7.71
C GLU A 62 24.22 -19.97 6.64
N LYS A 63 24.47 -18.80 6.05
CA LYS A 63 25.52 -18.60 5.05
C LYS A 63 26.53 -17.61 5.55
N LYS A 64 27.81 -17.87 5.28
CA LYS A 64 28.86 -16.93 5.62
C LYS A 64 28.70 -15.64 4.80
N PRO A 65 28.54 -14.47 5.42
CA PRO A 65 28.42 -13.21 4.68
C PRO A 65 29.68 -12.94 3.86
N VAL A 66 29.50 -12.74 2.55
CA VAL A 66 30.60 -12.36 1.63
C VAL A 66 30.79 -10.84 1.54
N TRP A 67 29.82 -10.08 2.07
CA TRP A 67 29.82 -8.63 2.08
C TRP A 67 29.16 -8.12 3.37
N THR A 68 29.67 -7.02 3.92
CA THR A 68 29.21 -6.48 5.22
C THR A 68 28.98 -4.97 5.23
N LYS A 69 29.17 -4.30 4.11
CA LYS A 69 28.95 -2.84 4.00
C LYS A 69 27.52 -2.55 3.57
N ASP A 70 27.06 -1.33 3.86
CA ASP A 70 25.76 -0.83 3.40
C ASP A 70 25.71 -0.76 1.86
N PRO A 71 24.78 -1.47 1.20
CA PRO A 71 24.68 -1.46 -0.25
C PRO A 71 24.30 -0.07 -0.79
N THR A 72 23.50 0.72 -0.09
CA THR A 72 23.10 2.07 -0.50
C THR A 72 24.30 3.00 -0.56
N GLU A 73 25.14 3.00 0.49
CA GLU A 73 26.33 3.85 0.56
C GLU A 73 27.33 3.49 -0.55
N GLU A 74 27.61 2.20 -0.73
CA GLU A 74 28.57 1.73 -1.75
C GLU A 74 28.05 2.00 -3.16
N MET A 75 26.77 1.74 -3.44
CA MET A 75 26.16 2.07 -4.73
C MET A 75 26.16 3.58 -4.99
N SER A 76 25.97 4.41 -3.97
CA SER A 76 26.05 5.87 -4.09
C SER A 76 27.49 6.34 -4.40
N ASN A 77 28.48 5.78 -3.70
CA ASN A 77 29.91 6.08 -3.91
C ASN A 77 30.38 5.67 -5.30
N LEU A 78 29.84 4.58 -5.85
CA LEU A 78 30.09 4.13 -7.22
C LEU A 78 29.29 4.89 -8.28
N GLY A 79 28.41 5.82 -7.88
CA GLY A 79 27.56 6.58 -8.77
C GLY A 79 26.40 5.78 -9.37
N TRP A 80 26.06 4.62 -8.80
CA TRP A 80 24.93 3.79 -9.24
C TRP A 80 23.60 4.33 -8.73
N LEU A 81 23.64 5.06 -7.61
CA LEU A 81 22.49 5.73 -7.01
C LEU A 81 22.78 7.22 -6.84
N LYS A 82 21.73 8.01 -6.95
CA LYS A 82 21.73 9.41 -6.53
C LYS A 82 20.45 9.69 -5.77
N GLN A 83 20.56 10.33 -4.61
CA GLN A 83 19.38 10.69 -3.85
C GLN A 83 18.49 11.64 -4.67
N GLY A 84 17.19 11.33 -4.69
CA GLY A 84 16.18 12.12 -5.38
C GLY A 84 15.96 13.48 -4.71
N PRO A 85 15.30 14.42 -5.42
CA PRO A 85 15.08 15.78 -4.92
C PRO A 85 14.11 15.85 -3.74
N THR A 86 13.26 14.84 -3.56
CA THR A 86 12.32 14.75 -2.43
C THR A 86 12.62 13.53 -1.56
N LYS A 87 12.11 13.54 -0.32
CA LYS A 87 12.33 12.49 0.67
C LYS A 87 11.95 11.10 0.11
N GLY A 88 12.77 10.12 0.46
CA GLY A 88 12.51 8.70 0.21
C GLY A 88 12.56 8.29 -1.27
N LYS A 89 13.22 9.07 -2.13
CA LYS A 89 13.32 8.77 -3.56
C LYS A 89 14.77 8.64 -4.00
N TRP A 90 15.00 7.79 -4.99
CA TRP A 90 16.32 7.51 -5.54
C TRP A 90 16.27 7.55 -7.06
N PHE A 91 17.30 8.15 -7.65
CA PHE A 91 17.59 8.05 -9.06
C PHE A 91 18.55 6.88 -9.28
N TYR A 92 18.10 5.89 -10.05
CA TYR A 92 18.86 4.68 -10.36
C TYR A 92 19.63 4.89 -11.68
N ASN A 93 20.96 4.98 -11.59
CA ASN A 93 21.83 5.00 -12.76
C ASN A 93 21.87 3.62 -13.44
N PRO A 94 22.44 3.50 -14.66
CA PRO A 94 22.31 2.30 -15.48
C PRO A 94 22.64 0.97 -14.79
N GLN A 95 23.65 0.92 -13.92
CA GLN A 95 24.04 -0.30 -13.20
C GLN A 95 22.97 -0.74 -12.19
N ALA A 96 22.44 0.18 -11.38
CA ALA A 96 21.36 -0.14 -10.44
C ALA A 96 20.06 -0.48 -11.18
N ALA A 97 19.77 0.24 -12.27
CA ALA A 97 18.62 -0.06 -13.12
C ALA A 97 18.71 -1.46 -13.76
N ALA A 98 19.90 -1.87 -14.22
CA ALA A 98 20.12 -3.21 -14.76
C ALA A 98 19.88 -4.31 -13.71
N ILE A 99 20.31 -4.09 -12.45
CA ILE A 99 20.03 -5.01 -11.34
C ILE A 99 18.53 -5.12 -11.10
N LEU A 100 17.83 -4.00 -10.94
CA LEU A 100 16.38 -3.99 -10.73
C LEU A 100 15.63 -4.70 -11.86
N LYS A 101 16.02 -4.45 -13.12
CA LYS A 101 15.38 -5.09 -14.28
C LYS A 101 15.69 -6.59 -14.37
N THR A 102 16.89 -7.00 -13.98
CA THR A 102 17.23 -8.43 -13.90
C THR A 102 16.42 -9.12 -12.82
N MET A 103 16.26 -8.51 -11.64
CA MET A 103 15.40 -9.04 -10.57
C MET A 103 13.93 -9.12 -11.00
N GLU A 104 13.43 -8.10 -11.70
CA GLU A 104 12.09 -8.10 -12.29
C GLU A 104 11.91 -9.28 -13.25
N GLU A 105 12.85 -9.47 -14.18
CA GLU A 105 12.81 -10.59 -15.13
C GLU A 105 12.82 -11.95 -14.44
N ILE A 106 13.66 -12.13 -13.42
CA ILE A 106 13.73 -13.37 -12.64
C ILE A 106 12.40 -13.62 -11.93
N ALA A 107 11.83 -12.62 -11.24
CA ALA A 107 10.54 -12.78 -10.58
C ALA A 107 9.43 -13.19 -11.56
N ILE A 108 9.39 -12.62 -12.75
CA ILE A 108 8.38 -12.95 -13.76
C ILE A 108 8.62 -14.34 -14.34
N LYS A 109 9.82 -14.60 -14.88
CA LYS A 109 10.15 -15.84 -15.60
C LYS A 109 10.20 -17.04 -14.69
N GLU A 110 10.66 -16.87 -13.45
CA GLU A 110 10.90 -17.96 -12.52
C GLU A 110 9.81 -18.09 -11.45
N VAL A 111 8.87 -17.16 -11.31
CA VAL A 111 7.76 -17.30 -10.35
C VAL A 111 6.42 -17.25 -11.05
N LEU A 112 6.14 -16.17 -11.78
CA LEU A 112 4.79 -15.89 -12.27
C LEU A 112 4.43 -16.68 -13.53
N MET A 113 5.30 -16.65 -14.56
CA MET A 113 5.05 -17.32 -15.84
C MET A 113 4.87 -18.84 -15.71
N PRO A 114 5.68 -19.58 -14.93
CA PRO A 114 5.50 -21.03 -14.78
C PRO A 114 4.18 -21.41 -14.11
N LEU A 115 3.57 -20.48 -13.36
CA LEU A 115 2.29 -20.64 -12.70
C LEU A 115 1.11 -20.12 -13.53
N GLY A 116 1.37 -19.58 -14.72
CA GLY A 116 0.33 -19.16 -15.67
C GLY A 116 -0.22 -17.75 -15.46
N PHE A 117 0.41 -16.94 -14.60
CA PHE A 117 0.02 -15.54 -14.41
C PHE A 117 0.11 -14.73 -15.70
N GLN A 118 -0.91 -13.89 -15.94
CA GLN A 118 -1.01 -13.03 -17.12
C GLN A 118 -0.74 -11.57 -16.76
N GLU A 119 0.02 -10.88 -17.59
CA GLU A 119 0.30 -9.46 -17.36
C GLU A 119 -0.92 -8.60 -17.60
N ILE A 120 -1.16 -7.66 -16.68
CA ILE A 120 -2.11 -6.56 -16.82
C ILE A 120 -1.39 -5.25 -16.53
N ILE A 121 -2.05 -4.15 -16.87
CA ILE A 121 -1.57 -2.79 -16.57
C ILE A 121 -2.66 -2.11 -15.77
N GLU A 122 -2.32 -1.61 -14.59
CA GLU A 122 -3.25 -0.85 -13.76
C GLU A 122 -2.90 0.65 -13.67
N SER A 123 -3.82 1.42 -13.09
CA SER A 123 -3.60 2.84 -12.86
C SER A 123 -2.71 3.07 -11.65
N HIS A 124 -1.70 3.92 -11.82
CA HIS A 124 -0.87 4.43 -10.73
C HIS A 124 -1.62 5.40 -9.80
N ILE A 125 -2.71 6.01 -10.27
CA ILE A 125 -3.55 6.92 -9.47
C ILE A 125 -4.79 6.15 -9.03
N VAL A 126 -5.03 6.11 -7.71
CA VAL A 126 -6.10 5.34 -7.08
C VAL A 126 -7.14 6.27 -6.45
N PRO A 127 -8.38 6.27 -6.94
CA PRO A 127 -9.48 7.03 -6.35
C PRO A 127 -9.82 6.64 -4.91
N PHE A 128 -10.27 7.61 -4.11
CA PHE A 128 -10.67 7.37 -2.71
C PHE A 128 -11.82 6.37 -2.57
N ASP A 129 -12.72 6.27 -3.56
CA ASP A 129 -13.81 5.30 -3.49
C ASP A 129 -13.33 3.85 -3.58
N ILE A 130 -12.14 3.60 -4.13
CA ILE A 130 -11.50 2.28 -4.14
C ILE A 130 -10.86 2.02 -2.77
N TRP A 131 -10.12 2.98 -2.22
CA TRP A 131 -9.52 2.87 -0.88
C TRP A 131 -10.54 2.76 0.25
N LEU A 132 -11.67 3.46 0.14
CA LEU A 132 -12.77 3.34 1.09
C LEU A 132 -13.34 1.92 1.11
N LYS A 133 -13.55 1.30 -0.07
CA LYS A 133 -14.06 -0.09 -0.15
C LYS A 133 -13.08 -1.12 0.38
N THR A 134 -11.80 -0.85 0.27
CA THR A 134 -10.73 -1.76 0.68
C THR A 134 -10.22 -1.47 2.10
N GLY A 135 -10.79 -0.49 2.79
CA GLY A 135 -10.45 -0.12 4.18
C GLY A 135 -9.19 0.75 4.33
N HIS A 136 -8.39 0.91 3.28
CA HIS A 136 -7.12 1.65 3.34
C HIS A 136 -7.29 3.09 3.81
N LEU A 137 -8.37 3.77 3.37
CA LEU A 137 -8.58 5.17 3.73
C LEU A 137 -8.82 5.38 5.23
N GLU A 138 -9.37 4.36 5.89
CA GLU A 138 -9.62 4.37 7.33
C GLU A 138 -8.34 4.07 8.12
N GLY A 139 -7.49 3.18 7.60
CA GLY A 139 -6.30 2.70 8.29
C GLY A 139 -5.03 3.52 8.09
N MET A 140 -4.75 3.98 6.87
CA MET A 140 -3.46 4.57 6.49
C MET A 140 -3.53 6.00 5.90
N PRO A 141 -4.44 6.89 6.35
CA PRO A 141 -4.55 8.23 5.76
C PRO A 141 -3.29 9.09 5.91
N ALA A 142 -2.45 8.80 6.90
CA ALA A 142 -1.20 9.53 7.14
C ALA A 142 -0.04 9.09 6.21
N GLU A 143 -0.21 8.00 5.46
CA GLU A 143 0.84 7.41 4.63
C GLU A 143 0.67 7.66 3.13
N PHE A 144 -0.44 8.28 2.71
CA PHE A 144 -0.71 8.50 1.29
C PHE A 144 -0.04 9.74 0.73
N TYR A 145 0.46 9.61 -0.50
CA TYR A 145 0.69 10.75 -1.38
C TYR A 145 -0.62 11.10 -2.09
N TYR A 146 -1.22 12.23 -1.72
CA TYR A 146 -2.49 12.69 -2.28
C TYR A 146 -2.31 13.35 -3.66
N VAL A 147 -3.27 13.12 -4.55
CA VAL A 147 -3.29 13.68 -5.90
C VAL A 147 -4.43 14.69 -6.02
N ALA A 148 -4.10 15.90 -6.46
CA ALA A 148 -5.05 16.95 -6.80
C ALA A 148 -4.98 17.26 -8.29
N GLU A 149 -6.13 17.39 -8.94
CA GLU A 149 -6.24 17.69 -10.37
C GLU A 149 -6.44 19.20 -10.59
N PRO A 150 -6.02 19.76 -11.74
CA PRO A 150 -6.46 21.09 -12.18
C PRO A 150 -7.98 21.24 -12.11
N LYS A 151 -8.50 22.33 -11.53
CA LYS A 151 -9.94 22.62 -11.55
C LYS A 151 -10.47 22.79 -12.97
N THR A 152 -9.62 23.28 -13.88
CA THR A 152 -9.95 23.56 -15.27
C THR A 152 -8.69 23.64 -16.13
N ARG A 153 -8.86 23.42 -17.44
CA ARG A 153 -7.84 23.63 -18.47
C ARG A 153 -7.92 25.03 -19.10
N ASP A 154 -8.86 25.87 -18.67
CA ASP A 154 -8.99 27.25 -19.17
C ASP A 154 -7.75 28.08 -18.80
N VAL A 155 -6.99 28.46 -19.82
CA VAL A 155 -5.73 29.21 -19.67
C VAL A 155 -5.94 30.53 -18.93
N LYS A 156 -7.10 31.17 -19.05
CA LYS A 156 -7.39 32.44 -18.36
C LYS A 156 -7.38 32.30 -16.84
N GLN A 157 -7.79 31.14 -16.32
CA GLN A 157 -7.77 30.87 -14.88
C GLN A 157 -6.33 30.69 -14.36
N TRP A 158 -5.42 30.23 -15.23
CA TRP A 158 -4.01 30.02 -14.92
C TRP A 158 -3.12 31.24 -15.17
N GLU A 159 -3.60 32.25 -15.87
CA GLU A 159 -2.82 33.41 -16.35
C GLU A 159 -2.04 34.07 -15.21
N ARG A 160 -2.71 34.40 -14.11
CA ARG A 160 -2.09 35.03 -12.94
C ARG A 160 -0.97 34.18 -12.34
N PHE A 161 -1.20 32.88 -12.16
CA PHE A 161 -0.18 31.96 -11.64
C PHE A 161 1.05 31.93 -12.54
N VAL A 162 0.83 31.79 -13.85
CA VAL A 162 1.90 31.74 -14.85
C VAL A 162 2.71 33.04 -14.89
N ASP A 163 2.04 34.20 -14.86
CA ASP A 163 2.72 35.49 -14.90
C ASP A 163 3.55 35.75 -13.64
N LEU A 164 3.01 35.44 -12.46
CA LEU A 164 3.76 35.51 -11.21
C LEU A 164 4.97 34.60 -11.24
N THR A 165 4.84 33.35 -11.69
CA THR A 165 5.98 32.43 -11.83
C THR A 165 7.01 32.94 -12.84
N LYS A 166 6.60 33.55 -13.96
CA LYS A 166 7.54 34.13 -14.94
C LYS A 166 8.33 35.31 -14.37
N ILE A 167 7.69 36.17 -13.58
CA ILE A 167 8.29 37.37 -12.99
C ILE A 167 9.19 37.01 -11.81
N THR A 168 8.68 36.21 -10.87
CA THR A 168 9.36 35.89 -9.60
C THR A 168 10.37 34.75 -9.73
N LYS A 169 10.19 33.86 -10.72
CA LYS A 169 10.89 32.57 -10.83
C LYS A 169 10.62 31.63 -9.64
N GLU A 170 9.52 31.85 -8.93
CA GLU A 170 9.08 31.05 -7.78
C GLU A 170 7.67 30.48 -8.00
N VAL A 171 7.30 29.50 -7.19
CA VAL A 171 5.95 28.91 -7.19
C VAL A 171 5.11 29.59 -6.13
N ASP A 172 4.10 30.36 -6.55
CA ASP A 172 3.11 30.92 -5.63
C ASP A 172 2.10 29.83 -5.23
N LEU A 173 2.30 29.25 -4.04
CA LEU A 173 1.46 28.16 -3.52
C LEU A 173 0.00 28.59 -3.28
N ASN A 174 -0.24 29.86 -2.95
CA ASN A 174 -1.60 30.36 -2.72
C ASN A 174 -2.35 30.45 -4.06
N GLU A 175 -1.70 30.94 -5.12
CA GLU A 175 -2.28 30.97 -6.46
C GLU A 175 -2.42 29.56 -7.06
N LEU A 176 -1.48 28.65 -6.79
CA LEU A 176 -1.61 27.25 -7.18
C LEU A 176 -2.83 26.60 -6.53
N GLN A 177 -3.03 26.79 -5.22
CA GLN A 177 -4.16 26.22 -4.47
C GLN A 177 -5.52 26.65 -5.04
N LYS A 178 -5.64 27.88 -5.55
CA LYS A 178 -6.87 28.36 -6.18
C LYS A 178 -7.21 27.60 -7.46
N ASN A 179 -6.21 27.07 -8.16
CA ASN A 179 -6.33 26.43 -9.46
C ASN A 179 -6.41 24.89 -9.41
N ILE A 180 -6.14 24.27 -8.26
CA ILE A 180 -6.23 22.81 -8.06
C ILE A 180 -7.48 22.43 -7.25
N SER A 181 -8.07 21.30 -7.59
CA SER A 181 -9.19 20.70 -6.88
C SER A 181 -8.77 20.16 -5.50
N VAL A 182 -9.76 19.89 -4.65
CA VAL A 182 -9.53 19.08 -3.44
C VAL A 182 -9.12 17.67 -3.89
N PRO A 183 -8.11 17.04 -3.27
CA PRO A 183 -7.73 15.68 -3.61
C PRO A 183 -8.92 14.71 -3.59
N ASN A 184 -9.01 13.87 -4.61
CA ASN A 184 -10.03 12.82 -4.74
C ASN A 184 -9.41 11.43 -4.97
N ALA A 185 -8.08 11.37 -5.02
CA ALA A 185 -7.27 10.20 -5.29
C ALA A 185 -5.91 10.33 -4.61
N GLY A 186 -5.11 9.27 -4.68
CA GLY A 186 -3.71 9.31 -4.34
C GLY A 186 -2.87 8.39 -5.20
N ILE A 187 -1.57 8.43 -4.98
CA ILE A 187 -0.62 7.52 -5.60
C ILE A 187 -0.86 6.10 -5.06
N CYS A 188 -0.74 5.10 -5.93
CA CYS A 188 -0.85 3.68 -5.59
C CYS A 188 -0.09 3.33 -4.30
N TYR A 189 -0.79 2.72 -3.33
CA TYR A 189 -0.23 2.35 -2.03
C TYR A 189 -0.03 0.83 -1.88
N ALA A 190 -1.08 0.05 -2.18
CA ALA A 190 -1.10 -1.40 -2.08
C ALA A 190 -1.09 -2.14 -3.42
N GLN A 191 -1.23 -1.43 -4.56
CA GLN A 191 -1.24 -1.96 -5.93
C GLN A 191 -2.49 -2.82 -6.25
N CYS A 192 -2.76 -3.90 -5.52
CA CYS A 192 -3.93 -4.74 -5.79
C CYS A 192 -5.34 -4.09 -5.79
N PRO A 193 -5.64 -2.94 -5.13
CA PRO A 193 -7.00 -2.39 -5.09
C PRO A 193 -7.61 -2.09 -6.47
N VAL A 194 -6.82 -1.61 -7.43
CA VAL A 194 -7.32 -1.30 -8.78
C VAL A 194 -7.60 -2.58 -9.56
N ILE A 195 -6.80 -3.62 -9.36
CA ILE A 195 -7.06 -4.97 -9.88
C ILE A 195 -8.42 -5.47 -9.41
N TYR A 196 -8.74 -5.42 -8.12
CA TYR A 196 -10.06 -5.84 -7.61
C TYR A 196 -11.20 -4.98 -8.18
N TRP A 197 -10.98 -3.68 -8.31
CA TRP A 197 -11.96 -2.78 -8.94
C TRP A 197 -12.28 -3.21 -10.37
N SER A 198 -11.31 -3.70 -11.14
CA SER A 198 -11.53 -4.18 -12.52
C SER A 198 -12.49 -5.38 -12.60
N PHE A 199 -12.67 -6.11 -11.50
CA PHE A 199 -13.63 -7.22 -11.35
C PHE A 199 -14.94 -6.83 -10.66
N LYS A 200 -15.08 -5.57 -10.24
CA LYS A 200 -16.26 -5.11 -9.49
C LYS A 200 -17.56 -5.37 -10.26
N GLY A 201 -18.52 -6.00 -9.58
CA GLY A 201 -19.85 -6.29 -10.12
C GLY A 201 -19.89 -7.43 -11.14
N LYS A 202 -18.77 -8.12 -11.38
CA LYS A 202 -18.71 -9.28 -12.27
C LYS A 202 -18.94 -10.57 -11.50
N THR A 203 -19.58 -11.54 -12.15
CA THR A 203 -19.60 -12.94 -11.70
C THR A 203 -18.62 -13.71 -12.57
N ILE A 204 -17.68 -14.42 -11.96
CA ILE A 204 -16.69 -15.22 -12.66
C ILE A 204 -17.19 -16.67 -12.68
N ALA A 205 -17.28 -17.26 -13.87
CA ALA A 205 -17.65 -18.66 -14.00
C ALA A 205 -16.54 -19.56 -13.42
N GLU A 206 -16.90 -20.66 -12.78
CA GLU A 206 -15.94 -21.58 -12.14
C GLU A 206 -14.90 -22.13 -13.14
N LYS A 207 -15.31 -22.39 -14.39
CA LYS A 207 -14.41 -22.80 -15.50
C LYS A 207 -13.36 -21.75 -15.89
N SER A 208 -13.53 -20.51 -15.44
CA SER A 208 -12.62 -19.39 -15.66
C SER A 208 -11.73 -19.13 -14.44
N LEU A 209 -11.83 -19.95 -13.40
CA LEU A 209 -10.97 -19.91 -12.22
C LEU A 209 -9.83 -20.96 -12.35
N PRO A 210 -8.64 -20.67 -11.77
CA PRO A 210 -8.30 -19.42 -11.10
C PRO A 210 -8.01 -18.29 -12.10
N VAL A 211 -8.38 -17.05 -11.73
CA VAL A 211 -7.85 -15.85 -12.38
C VAL A 211 -6.48 -15.60 -11.80
N LEU A 212 -5.46 -15.50 -12.65
CA LEU A 212 -4.06 -15.26 -12.27
C LEU A 212 -3.52 -14.09 -13.07
N VAL A 213 -3.39 -12.93 -12.43
CA VAL A 213 -2.93 -11.69 -13.08
C VAL A 213 -1.83 -11.02 -12.29
N TYR A 214 -0.98 -10.24 -12.94
CA TYR A 214 0.00 -9.41 -12.25
C TYR A 214 0.19 -8.07 -12.95
N ASP A 215 0.45 -7.03 -12.15
CA ASP A 215 0.95 -5.74 -12.64
C ASP A 215 2.40 -5.55 -12.20
N LYS A 216 3.20 -4.87 -13.03
CA LYS A 216 4.57 -4.46 -12.71
C LYS A 216 4.84 -3.00 -13.06
N THR A 217 3.80 -2.25 -13.37
CA THR A 217 3.90 -0.93 -14.01
C THR A 217 3.59 0.20 -13.04
N ALA A 218 2.71 -0.03 -12.07
CA ALA A 218 2.40 0.95 -11.05
C ALA A 218 3.60 1.12 -10.09
N ILE A 219 4.02 2.37 -9.94
CA ILE A 219 4.94 2.75 -8.86
C ILE A 219 4.14 2.85 -7.56
N SER A 220 4.67 2.35 -6.46
CA SER A 220 3.99 2.46 -5.16
C SER A 220 4.58 3.60 -4.35
N GLY A 221 3.71 4.41 -3.74
CA GLY A 221 4.04 5.59 -2.96
C GLY A 221 3.57 5.46 -1.50
N ARG A 222 4.49 5.56 -0.55
CA ARG A 222 4.22 5.55 0.90
C ARG A 222 4.97 6.67 1.57
N TYR A 223 4.29 7.51 2.33
CA TYR A 223 4.94 8.51 3.16
C TYR A 223 5.51 7.83 4.42
N GLU A 224 6.73 7.35 4.32
CA GLU A 224 7.38 6.62 5.41
C GLU A 224 7.78 7.56 6.54
N SER A 225 7.45 7.23 7.79
CA SER A 225 7.85 8.04 8.95
C SER A 225 9.38 8.08 9.13
N GLY A 226 9.92 9.18 9.66
CA GLY A 226 11.35 9.28 10.00
C GLY A 226 12.21 10.04 8.99
N GLY A 227 13.52 9.81 9.08
CA GLY A 227 14.55 10.47 8.29
C GLY A 227 14.69 9.92 6.87
N ARG A 228 15.79 10.30 6.20
CA ARG A 228 16.18 9.67 4.93
C ARG A 228 16.82 8.31 5.25
N HIS A 229 16.32 7.27 4.61
CA HIS A 229 16.84 5.90 4.67
C HIS A 229 17.50 5.52 3.34
N GLY A 230 18.15 4.36 3.28
CA GLY A 230 18.70 3.83 2.03
C GLY A 230 17.62 3.21 1.13
N ILE A 231 18.04 2.40 0.15
CA ILE A 231 17.10 1.75 -0.77
C ILE A 231 16.26 0.64 -0.10
N GLU A 232 16.57 0.28 1.14
CA GLU A 232 15.80 -0.67 1.97
C GLU A 232 14.47 -0.09 2.48
N ARG A 233 14.34 1.25 2.54
CA ARG A 233 13.11 1.93 2.98
C ARG A 233 12.92 3.24 2.23
N VAL A 234 12.03 3.23 1.24
CA VAL A 234 11.80 4.33 0.32
C VAL A 234 10.34 4.73 0.29
N ASP A 235 10.09 6.00 -0.02
CA ASP A 235 8.75 6.52 -0.22
C ASP A 235 8.19 6.12 -1.60
N GLU A 236 9.07 5.88 -2.58
CA GLU A 236 8.72 5.49 -3.95
C GLU A 236 9.43 4.18 -4.30
N PHE A 237 8.68 3.12 -4.55
CA PHE A 237 9.22 1.79 -4.86
C PHE A 237 8.53 1.12 -6.04
N HIS A 238 9.30 0.21 -6.67
CA HIS A 238 8.84 -0.63 -7.77
C HIS A 238 8.48 -2.01 -7.22
N ARG A 239 7.30 -2.52 -7.60
CA ARG A 239 6.80 -3.81 -7.16
C ARG A 239 6.09 -4.52 -8.31
N ILE A 240 6.21 -5.84 -8.30
CA ILE A 240 5.36 -6.73 -9.10
C ILE A 240 4.27 -7.24 -8.18
N GLU A 241 3.01 -6.98 -8.52
CA GLU A 241 1.84 -7.31 -7.70
C GLU A 241 1.03 -8.44 -8.38
N PRO A 242 1.26 -9.70 -7.98
CA PRO A 242 0.40 -10.81 -8.40
C PRO A 242 -0.92 -10.79 -7.62
N VAL A 243 -2.05 -10.90 -8.32
CA VAL A 243 -3.39 -11.06 -7.75
C VAL A 243 -4.04 -12.31 -8.33
N TYR A 244 -4.68 -13.08 -7.45
CA TYR A 244 -5.34 -14.33 -7.81
C TYR A 244 -6.70 -14.47 -7.17
N ILE A 245 -7.66 -15.01 -7.92
CA ILE A 245 -9.05 -15.26 -7.50
C ILE A 245 -9.39 -16.69 -7.88
N GLY A 246 -9.84 -17.51 -6.93
CA GLY A 246 -10.13 -18.93 -7.14
C GLY A 246 -10.93 -19.53 -5.99
N THR A 247 -11.20 -20.83 -6.08
CA THR A 247 -11.76 -21.58 -4.93
C THR A 247 -10.71 -21.71 -3.83
N ARG A 248 -11.14 -22.05 -2.61
CA ARG A 248 -10.23 -22.23 -1.48
C ARG A 248 -9.11 -23.23 -1.79
N GLU A 249 -9.47 -24.37 -2.39
CA GLU A 249 -8.55 -25.45 -2.72
C GLU A 249 -7.54 -25.00 -3.77
N GLN A 250 -8.00 -24.31 -4.82
CA GLN A 250 -7.13 -23.75 -5.87
C GLN A 250 -6.12 -22.77 -5.28
N LEU A 251 -6.55 -21.90 -4.36
CA LEU A 251 -5.68 -20.89 -3.78
C LEU A 251 -4.68 -21.47 -2.77
N LEU A 252 -5.07 -22.52 -2.02
CA LEU A 252 -4.14 -23.24 -1.14
C LEU A 252 -3.07 -23.98 -1.95
N ASP A 253 -3.45 -24.66 -3.02
CA ASP A 253 -2.50 -25.31 -3.94
C ASP A 253 -1.57 -24.29 -4.62
N LEU A 254 -2.12 -23.16 -5.11
CA LEU A 254 -1.33 -22.08 -5.69
C LEU A 254 -0.33 -21.49 -4.68
N ARG A 255 -0.72 -21.35 -3.40
CA ARG A 255 0.18 -20.88 -2.34
C ARG A 255 1.40 -21.77 -2.22
N GLU A 256 1.22 -23.09 -2.15
CA GLU A 256 2.35 -24.02 -2.05
C GLU A 256 3.27 -23.91 -3.26
N LYS A 257 2.70 -23.84 -4.47
CA LYS A 257 3.46 -23.65 -5.72
C LYS A 257 4.23 -22.33 -5.75
N LEU A 258 3.62 -21.23 -5.31
CA LEU A 258 4.30 -19.93 -5.19
C LEU A 258 5.49 -20.02 -4.22
N LEU A 259 5.30 -20.65 -3.06
CA LEU A 259 6.37 -20.85 -2.07
C LEU A 259 7.52 -21.67 -2.65
N GLU A 260 7.24 -22.73 -3.41
CA GLU A 260 8.27 -23.52 -4.09
C GLU A 260 9.05 -22.70 -5.12
N ARG A 261 8.36 -21.88 -5.93
CA ARG A 261 9.01 -21.00 -6.92
C ARG A 261 9.87 -19.93 -6.25
N TYR A 262 9.39 -19.30 -5.18
CA TYR A 262 10.20 -18.34 -4.41
C TYR A 262 11.41 -19.00 -3.74
N LYS A 263 11.23 -20.20 -3.16
CA LYS A 263 12.35 -20.98 -2.62
C LYS A 263 13.40 -21.28 -3.68
N HIS A 264 12.97 -21.66 -4.89
CA HIS A 264 13.88 -21.87 -6.00
C HIS A 264 14.68 -20.61 -6.35
N VAL A 265 14.02 -19.46 -6.49
CA VAL A 265 14.70 -18.19 -6.79
C VAL A 265 15.70 -17.83 -5.70
N PHE A 266 15.27 -17.84 -4.42
CA PHE A 266 16.11 -17.41 -3.31
C PHE A 266 17.27 -18.37 -3.02
N ASN A 267 17.05 -19.68 -3.13
CA ASN A 267 18.08 -20.67 -2.85
C ASN A 267 19.03 -20.92 -4.02
N ASN A 268 18.50 -21.00 -5.26
CA ASN A 268 19.26 -21.53 -6.39
C ASN A 268 19.72 -20.46 -7.37
N ILE A 269 19.07 -19.30 -7.40
CA ILE A 269 19.42 -18.20 -8.32
C ILE A 269 20.16 -17.09 -7.57
N PHE A 270 19.58 -16.58 -6.49
CA PHE A 270 20.19 -15.52 -5.69
C PHE A 270 21.12 -16.03 -4.60
N ASP A 271 21.01 -17.31 -4.23
CA ASP A 271 21.84 -17.94 -3.20
C ASP A 271 21.82 -17.17 -1.86
N LEU A 272 20.65 -16.70 -1.44
CA LEU A 272 20.48 -15.87 -0.24
C LEU A 272 20.34 -16.70 1.04
N GLU A 273 20.65 -16.08 2.17
CA GLU A 273 20.16 -16.49 3.49
C GLU A 273 18.84 -15.75 3.77
N TRP A 274 17.76 -16.48 4.11
CA TRP A 274 16.43 -15.90 4.27
C TRP A 274 15.49 -16.79 5.10
N ARG A 275 14.36 -16.23 5.52
CA ARG A 275 13.34 -16.92 6.33
C ARG A 275 11.92 -16.50 5.97
N MET A 276 10.96 -17.33 6.38
CA MET A 276 9.53 -17.07 6.27
C MET A 276 8.89 -17.10 7.66
N ALA A 277 7.98 -16.16 7.91
CA ALA A 277 7.20 -16.12 9.13
C ALA A 277 5.74 -15.84 8.81
N TRP A 278 4.86 -16.38 9.63
CA TRP A 278 3.47 -15.96 9.67
C TRP A 278 3.42 -14.65 10.45
N VAL A 279 2.91 -13.62 9.78
CA VAL A 279 2.77 -12.27 10.33
C VAL A 279 1.34 -11.76 10.26
N THR A 280 1.06 -10.63 10.91
CA THR A 280 -0.21 -9.92 10.78
C THR A 280 -0.56 -9.71 9.31
N PRO A 281 -1.78 -10.08 8.86
CA PRO A 281 -2.17 -9.86 7.48
C PRO A 281 -2.11 -8.38 7.09
N TRP A 282 -1.45 -8.09 5.97
CA TRP A 282 -1.21 -6.72 5.52
C TRP A 282 -2.50 -5.90 5.37
N TYR A 283 -3.60 -6.52 4.90
CA TYR A 283 -4.87 -5.83 4.69
C TYR A 283 -5.58 -5.46 6.00
N MET A 284 -5.31 -6.20 7.09
CA MET A 284 -5.84 -5.84 8.42
C MET A 284 -5.10 -4.63 8.93
N GLN A 285 -3.77 -4.69 8.92
CA GLN A 285 -2.91 -3.59 9.35
C GLN A 285 -3.23 -2.32 8.56
N GLN A 286 -3.26 -2.39 7.22
CA GLN A 286 -3.51 -1.23 6.35
C GLN A 286 -4.96 -0.73 6.40
N ALA A 287 -5.90 -1.52 6.94
CA ALA A 287 -7.25 -1.06 7.26
C ALA A 287 -7.38 -0.54 8.71
N GLY A 288 -6.26 -0.39 9.44
CA GLY A 288 -6.27 0.06 10.84
C GLY A 288 -6.83 -0.97 11.81
N LYS A 289 -7.04 -2.21 11.35
CA LYS A 289 -7.57 -3.29 12.17
C LYS A 289 -6.46 -3.99 12.91
N ILE A 290 -6.73 -4.27 14.17
CA ILE A 290 -5.88 -5.11 15.00
C ILE A 290 -6.19 -6.57 14.67
N GLY A 291 -5.15 -7.37 14.42
CA GLY A 291 -5.30 -8.81 14.23
C GLY A 291 -5.75 -9.45 15.54
N ASP A 292 -6.90 -10.11 15.54
CA ASP A 292 -7.31 -10.94 16.68
C ASP A 292 -6.59 -12.28 16.61
N THR A 293 -5.95 -12.68 17.70
CA THR A 293 -5.30 -13.99 17.84
C THR A 293 -6.29 -15.15 17.71
N SER A 294 -7.60 -14.92 17.90
CA SER A 294 -8.63 -15.97 17.84
C SER A 294 -9.13 -16.30 16.43
N THR A 295 -8.78 -15.51 15.41
CA THR A 295 -9.15 -15.79 14.00
C THR A 295 -8.05 -16.55 13.23
N GLN A 296 -7.10 -17.16 13.94
CA GLN A 296 -5.83 -17.64 13.42
C GLN A 296 -5.66 -19.18 13.51
N ASP A 297 -6.76 -19.93 13.41
CA ASP A 297 -6.80 -21.38 13.16
C ASP A 297 -7.65 -21.69 11.90
#